data_AF-A0A380TFK5-F1
#
_entry.id   AF-A0A380TFK5-F1
#
_cell.length_a   1.000
_cell.length_b   1.000
_cell.length_c   1.000
_cell.angle_alpha   90.00
_cell.angle_beta   90.00
_cell.angle_gamma   90.00
#
_symmetry.space_group_name_H-M   'P 1'
#
loop_
_entity.id
_entity.type
_entity.pdbx_description
1 polymer ?
#
loop_
_entity_poly.entity_id
_entity_poly.type
_entity_poly.pdbx_seq_one_letter_code
_entity_poly.pdbx_strand_id
1 'polypeptide(L)'
;MNPQKSPEITVQTLLALRKEEDAVRLITERLRVKEMGPADHIRTKHEVKAFVESGDANLAESLLRSATERRTADQRMAKTVSQQRSQRM
;
A
#
# COMPACT_ATOMS: atom_id res chain seq x y z
N MET A 1 -22.81 -4.13 -7.79
CA MET A 1 -21.59 -4.60 -7.09
C MET A 1 -21.00 -3.41 -6.36
N ASN A 2 -21.03 -3.40 -5.02
CA ASN A 2 -20.43 -2.33 -4.23
C ASN A 2 -18.91 -2.35 -4.45
N PRO A 3 -18.28 -1.26 -4.92
CA PRO A 3 -16.83 -1.16 -4.86
C PRO A 3 -16.49 -1.22 -3.39
N GLN A 4 -15.80 -2.30 -3.02
CA GLN A 4 -15.40 -2.60 -1.66
C GLN A 4 -14.84 -1.33 -1.03
N LYS A 5 -15.50 -0.86 0.05
CA LYS A 5 -14.92 0.09 1.00
C LYS A 5 -13.64 -0.56 1.51
N SER A 6 -12.55 -0.37 0.75
CA SER A 6 -11.22 -0.45 1.32
C SER A 6 -11.29 0.56 2.45
N PRO A 7 -11.18 0.12 3.72
CA PRO A 7 -11.30 1.04 4.84
C PRO A 7 -10.33 2.18 4.58
N GLU A 8 -10.83 3.41 4.48
CA GLU A 8 -10.03 4.59 4.17
C GLU A 8 -8.92 4.66 5.21
N ILE A 9 -7.70 4.29 4.79
CA ILE A 9 -6.53 4.41 5.63
C ILE A 9 -6.19 5.89 5.60
N THR A 10 -6.43 6.57 6.70
CA THR A 10 -6.13 8.00 6.82
C THR A 10 -4.76 8.20 7.45
N VAL A 11 -4.21 9.41 7.28
CA VAL A 11 -2.98 9.83 7.96
C VAL A 11 -3.11 9.66 9.48
N GLN A 12 -4.28 9.99 10.05
CA GLN A 12 -4.55 9.80 11.48
C GLN A 12 -4.48 8.32 11.89
N THR A 13 -4.98 7.41 11.06
CA THR A 13 -4.85 5.97 11.30
C THR A 13 -3.39 5.54 11.35
N LEU A 14 -2.56 6.00 10.41
CA LEU A 14 -1.12 5.69 10.39
C LEU A 14 -0.39 6.25 11.60
N LEU A 15 -0.71 7.49 12.00
CA LEU A 15 -0.13 8.13 13.19
C LEU A 15 -0.55 7.43 14.49
N ALA A 16 -1.78 6.90 14.57
CA ALA A 16 -2.21 6.10 15.70
C ALA A 16 -1.47 4.75 15.75
N LEU A 17 -1.39 4.04 14.61
CA LEU A 17 -0.69 2.75 14.52
C LEU A 17 0.81 2.83 14.83
N ARG A 18 1.42 4.01 14.63
CA ARG A 18 2.82 4.24 15.01
C ARG A 18 3.09 4.02 16.51
N LYS A 19 2.09 4.25 17.38
CA LYS A 19 2.25 4.14 18.83
C LYS A 19 2.23 2.70 19.35
N GLU A 20 1.86 1.76 18.49
CA GLU A 20 1.82 0.33 18.82
C GLU A 20 3.23 -0.29 18.77
N GLU A 21 3.50 -1.30 19.61
CA GLU A 21 4.80 -2.00 19.62
C GLU A 21 5.15 -2.61 18.25
N ASP A 22 4.13 -3.06 17.51
CA ASP A 22 4.25 -3.69 16.19
C ASP A 22 3.88 -2.73 15.04
N ALA A 23 4.12 -1.43 15.20
CA ALA A 23 3.73 -0.38 14.24
C ALA A 23 4.06 -0.71 12.77
N VAL A 24 5.29 -1.16 12.50
CA VAL A 24 5.72 -1.52 11.13
C VAL A 24 4.88 -2.66 10.56
N ARG A 25 4.60 -3.70 11.35
CA ARG A 25 3.78 -4.84 10.91
C ARG A 25 2.33 -4.42 10.68
N LEU A 26 1.75 -3.67 11.60
CA LEU A 26 0.36 -3.22 11.51
C LEU A 26 0.13 -2.31 10.31
N ILE A 27 1.04 -1.34 10.09
CA ILE A 27 0.94 -0.41 8.97
C ILE A 27 1.13 -1.14 7.63
N THR A 28 2.12 -2.03 7.52
CA THR A 28 2.33 -2.81 6.30
C THR A 28 1.13 -3.72 5.99
N GLU A 29 0.56 -4.37 6.99
CA GLU A 29 -0.65 -5.17 6.83
C GLU A 29 -1.84 -4.33 6.38
N ARG A 30 -2.03 -3.15 6.97
CA ARG A 30 -3.08 -2.20 6.57
C ARG A 30 -2.93 -1.76 5.12
N LEU A 31 -1.70 -1.43 4.72
CA LEU A 31 -1.36 -1.08 3.34
C LEU A 31 -1.34 -2.29 2.39
N ARG A 32 -1.65 -3.49 2.87
CA ARG A 32 -1.68 -4.74 2.09
C ARG A 32 -0.44 -4.91 1.22
N VAL A 33 0.75 -4.63 1.76
CA VAL A 33 1.98 -4.65 0.96
C VAL A 33 2.28 -6.03 0.37
N LYS A 34 1.73 -7.09 0.97
CA LYS A 34 1.79 -8.46 0.44
C LYS A 34 1.08 -8.64 -0.89
N GLU A 35 0.12 -7.78 -1.22
CA GLU A 35 -0.60 -7.78 -2.50
C GLU A 35 0.14 -6.99 -3.59
N MET A 36 1.21 -6.27 -3.25
CA MET A 36 2.02 -5.51 -4.20
C MET A 36 3.09 -6.41 -4.84
N GLY A 37 3.59 -6.01 -6.01
CA GLY A 37 4.76 -6.61 -6.63
C GLY A 37 5.99 -6.61 -5.71
N PRO A 38 6.98 -7.53 -5.90
CA PRO A 38 8.11 -7.69 -5.00
C PRO A 38 8.96 -6.42 -4.82
N ALA A 39 9.12 -5.61 -5.86
CA ALA A 39 9.82 -4.33 -5.78
C ALA A 39 9.06 -3.33 -4.88
N ASP A 40 7.75 -3.20 -5.09
CA ASP A 40 6.90 -2.28 -4.33
C ASP A 40 6.68 -2.74 -2.90
N HIS A 41 6.69 -4.05 -2.65
CA HIS A 41 6.70 -4.61 -1.31
C HIS A 41 7.92 -4.14 -0.53
N ILE A 42 9.12 -4.31 -1.08
CA ILE A 42 10.36 -3.89 -0.42
C ILE A 42 10.37 -2.37 -0.23
N ARG A 43 10.00 -1.61 -1.26
CA ARG A 43 10.01 -0.14 -1.21
C ARG A 43 9.06 0.40 -0.14
N THR A 44 7.81 -0.04 -0.16
CA THR A 44 6.80 0.41 0.80
C THR A 44 7.18 0.01 2.22
N LYS A 45 7.81 -1.16 2.43
CA LYS A 45 8.31 -1.56 3.77
C LYS A 45 9.37 -0.60 4.31
N HIS A 46 10.28 -0.13 3.46
CA HIS A 46 11.28 0.87 3.86
C HIS A 46 10.62 2.23 4.17
N GLU A 47 9.67 2.67 3.36
CA GLU A 47 8.94 3.92 3.59
C GLU A 47 8.12 3.87 4.89
N VAL A 48 7.48 2.72 5.20
CA VAL A 48 6.79 2.50 6.49
C VAL A 48 7.78 2.62 7.66
N LYS A 49 8.95 2.00 7.54
CA LYS A 49 9.98 2.08 8.59
C LYS A 49 10.42 3.53 8.83
N ALA A 50 10.72 4.27 7.76
CA ALA A 50 11.08 5.68 7.83
C ALA A 50 9.96 6.54 8.44
N PHE A 51 8.70 6.24 8.12
CA PHE A 51 7.54 6.89 8.74
C PHE A 51 7.43 6.59 10.25
N VAL A 52 7.59 5.33 10.66
CA VAL A 52 7.52 4.95 12.09
C VAL A 52 8.63 5.63 12.90
N GLU A 53 9.83 5.74 12.34
CA GLU A 53 10.97 6.42 12.96
C GLU A 53 10.76 7.94 13.04
N SER A 54 10.36 8.59 11.95
CA SER A 54 10.19 10.05 11.89
C SER A 54 8.93 10.55 12.61
N GLY A 55 7.80 9.87 12.43
CA GLY A 55 6.49 10.34 12.87
C GLY A 55 5.89 11.49 12.08
N ASP A 56 6.44 11.81 10.90
CA ASP A 56 5.98 12.95 10.11
C ASP A 56 4.65 12.64 9.41
N ALA A 57 3.67 13.54 9.58
CA ALA A 57 2.38 13.47 8.91
C ALA A 57 2.51 13.61 7.38
N ASN A 58 3.49 14.36 6.89
CA ASN A 58 3.74 14.51 5.45
C ASN A 58 4.26 13.21 4.83
N LEU A 59 5.07 12.45 5.58
CA LEU A 59 5.52 11.13 5.17
C LEU A 59 4.36 10.13 5.16
N ALA A 60 3.46 10.18 6.14
CA ALA A 60 2.25 9.36 6.14
C ALA A 60 1.34 9.65 4.93
N GLU A 61 1.14 10.91 4.56
CA GLU A 61 0.32 11.25 3.39
C GLU A 61 0.98 10.77 2.09
N SER A 62 2.28 11.00 1.94
CA SER A 62 3.06 10.54 0.78
C SER A 62 3.03 9.02 0.64
N LEU A 63 3.18 8.31 1.76
CA LEU A 63 3.11 6.85 1.84
C LEU A 63 1.73 6.32 1.39
N LEU A 64 0.64 6.95 1.85
CA LEU A 64 -0.71 6.56 1.43
C LEU A 64 -0.94 6.76 -0.07
N ARG A 65 -0.49 7.91 -0.59
CA ARG A 65 -0.60 8.24 -2.01
C ARG A 65 0.18 7.23 -2.85
N SER A 66 1.46 7.04 -2.56
CA SER A 66 2.32 6.11 -3.30
C SER A 66 1.86 4.65 -3.20
N ALA A 67 1.43 4.19 -2.02
CA ALA A 67 0.89 2.84 -1.85
C ALA A 67 -0.39 2.62 -2.67
N THR A 68 -1.25 3.63 -2.76
CA THR A 68 -2.48 3.57 -3.56
C THR A 68 -2.15 3.56 -5.05
N GLU A 69 -1.26 4.45 -5.50
CA GLU A 69 -0.81 4.51 -6.89
C GLU A 69 -0.23 3.18 -7.36
N ARG A 70 0.72 2.61 -6.60
CA ARG A 70 1.33 1.31 -6.90
C ARG A 70 0.29 0.20 -7.00
N ARG A 71 -0.64 0.14 -6.06
CA ARG A 71 -1.72 -0.87 -6.09
C ARG A 71 -2.61 -0.72 -7.32
N THR A 72 -2.95 0.51 -7.71
CA THR A 72 -3.74 0.73 -8.93
C THR A 72 -2.97 0.44 -10.21
N ALA A 73 -1.65 0.69 -10.23
CA ALA A 73 -0.77 0.37 -11.35
C ALA A 73 -0.64 -1.15 -11.54
N ASP A 74 -0.35 -1.90 -10.46
CA ASP A 74 -0.27 -3.37 -10.49
C ASP A 74 -1.59 -4.00 -10.97
N GLN A 75 -2.73 -3.50 -10.49
CA GLN A 75 -4.05 -3.97 -10.94
C GLN A 75 -4.32 -3.70 -12.43
N ARG A 76 -3.84 -2.57 -12.96
CA ARG A 76 -3.97 -2.25 -14.39
C ARG A 76 -3.10 -3.19 -15.23
N MET A 77 -1.83 -3.40 -14.83
CA MET A 77 -0.91 -4.28 -15.54
C MET A 77 -1.40 -5.74 -15.54
N ALA A 78 -1.89 -6.23 -14.40
CA ALA A 78 -2.45 -7.59 -14.31
C ALA A 78 -3.64 -7.80 -15.26
N LYS A 79 -4.52 -6.80 -15.43
CA LYS A 79 -5.64 -6.86 -16.38
C LYS A 79 -5.18 -6.89 -17.83
N THR A 80 -4.19 -6.06 -18.19
CA THR A 80 -3.66 -6.00 -19.56
C THR A 80 -3.00 -7.32 -19.96
N VAL A 81 -2.19 -7.92 -19.07
CA VAL A 81 -1.53 -9.21 -19.33
C VAL A 81 -2.55 -10.34 -19.48
N SER A 82 -3.61 -10.34 -18.67
CA SER A 82 -4.68 -11.34 -18.75
C SER A 82 -5.45 -11.26 -20.09
N GLN A 83 -5.81 -10.04 -20.55
CA GLN A 83 -6.47 -9.85 -21.85
C GLN A 83 -5.60 -10.28 -23.04
N GLN A 84 -4.31 -9.99 -22.99
CA GLN A 84 -3.40 -10.33 -24.08
C GLN A 84 -3.16 -11.84 -24.21
N ARG A 85 -3.31 -12.60 -23.11
CA ARG A 85 -3.19 -14.06 -23.11
C ARG A 85 -4.44 -14.76 -23.64
N SER A 86 -5.62 -14.16 -23.48
CA SER A 86 -6.88 -14.69 -24.02
C SER A 86 -7.07 -14.48 -25.52
N GLN A 87 -6.35 -13.55 -26.16
CA GLN A 87 -6.41 -13.33 -27.62
C GLN A 87 -5.40 -14.16 -28.42
N ARG A 88 -4.55 -14.95 -27.74
CA ARG A 88 -3.57 -15.86 -28.37
C ARG A 88 -3.97 -17.34 -28.30
N MET A 89 -5.21 -17.62 -27.85
CA MET A 89 -5.87 -18.92 -27.96
C MET A 89 -6.90 -18.85 -29.08
#